data_AF-A0A8T4SRL7-F1
#
_entry.id   AF-A0A8T4SRL7-F1
#
_cell.length_a   1.000
_cell.length_b   1.000
_cell.length_c   1.000
_cell.angle_alpha   90.00
_cell.angle_beta   90.00
_cell.angle_gamma   90.00
#
_symmetry.space_group_name_H-M   'P 1'
#
loop_
_entity.id
_entity.type
_entity.pdbx_description
1 polymer ?
#
loop_
_entity_poly.entity_id
_entity_poly.type
_entity_poly.pdbx_seq_one_letter_code
_entity_poly.pdbx_strand_id
1 'polypeptide(L)' 'MEKFCKSCGMPMDNPEDFANNNQDSHYCYYCGEKEAYSKEEIYEKNMEKEEYYKKKAKKKKLKK' A
#
# COMPACT_ATOMS: atom_id res chain seq x y z
N MET A 1 -15.59 2.30 1.65
CA MET A 1 -14.92 2.56 2.94
C MET A 1 -13.44 2.50 2.68
N GLU A 2 -12.70 3.60 2.88
CA GLU A 2 -11.24 3.61 2.80
C GLU A 2 -10.72 2.74 3.97
N LYS A 3 -10.19 1.53 3.72
CA LYS A 3 -9.58 0.69 4.75
C LYS A 3 -8.12 1.08 4.89
N PHE A 4 -7.59 1.12 6.12
CA PHE A 4 -6.18 1.43 6.36
C PHE A 4 -5.44 0.21 6.91
N CYS A 5 -4.23 -0.04 6.42
CA CYS A 5 -3.36 -1.10 6.89
C CYS A 5 -3.00 -0.84 8.37
N LYS A 6 -3.29 -1.78 9.27
CA LYS A 6 -2.98 -1.64 10.70
C LYS A 6 -1.49 -1.52 11.00
N SER A 7 -0.62 -2.01 10.12
CA SER A 7 0.83 -1.99 10.34
C SER A 7 1.51 -0.68 9.90
N CYS A 8 1.06 -0.07 8.80
CA CYS A 8 1.72 1.14 8.26
C CYS A 8 0.78 2.32 7.99
N GLY A 9 -0.49 2.21 8.35
CA GLY A 9 -1.50 3.26 8.12
C GLY A 9 -1.81 3.50 6.64
N MET A 10 -1.47 2.56 5.75
CA MET A 10 -1.64 2.70 4.30
C MET A 10 -3.10 2.55 3.88
N PRO A 11 -3.69 3.52 3.14
CA PRO A 11 -5.03 3.37 2.56
C PRO A 11 -5.04 2.28 1.48
N MET A 12 -5.92 1.31 1.65
CA MET A 12 -6.22 0.20 0.76
C MET A 12 -7.60 0.45 0.16
N ASP A 13 -7.60 1.03 -1.05
CA ASP A 13 -8.84 1.41 -1.74
C ASP A 13 -9.21 0.40 -2.82
N ASN A 14 -8.22 -0.30 -3.38
CA ASN A 14 -8.41 -1.34 -4.38
C ASN A 14 -8.12 -2.72 -3.78
N PRO A 15 -8.74 -3.80 -4.27
CA PRO A 15 -8.45 -5.17 -3.84
C PRO A 15 -6.95 -5.51 -3.93
N GLU A 16 -6.24 -4.97 -4.92
CA GLU A 16 -4.79 -5.14 -5.12
C GLU A 16 -3.93 -4.53 -4.00
N ASP A 17 -4.46 -3.53 -3.29
CA ASP A 17 -3.75 -2.92 -2.17
C ASP A 17 -3.75 -3.82 -0.93
N PHE A 18 -4.63 -4.83 -0.86
CA PHE A 18 -4.77 -5.73 0.27
C PHE A 18 -3.81 -6.92 0.18
N ALA A 19 -3.35 -7.40 1.33
CA ALA A 19 -2.55 -8.63 1.40
C ALA A 19 -3.25 -9.79 0.69
N ASN A 20 -2.54 -10.48 -0.19
CA ASN A 20 -3.06 -11.61 -0.98
C ASN A 20 -4.31 -11.27 -1.80
N ASN A 21 -4.51 -10.00 -2.19
CA ASN A 21 -5.74 -9.51 -2.83
C ASN A 21 -7.01 -9.76 -2.00
N ASN A 22 -6.87 -9.96 -0.68
CA ASN A 22 -7.98 -10.26 0.20
C ASN A 22 -8.51 -8.97 0.84
N GLN A 23 -9.67 -8.50 0.38
CA GLN A 23 -10.30 -7.27 0.88
C GLN A 23 -10.69 -7.32 2.38
N ASP A 24 -10.72 -8.51 3.00
CA ASP A 24 -10.90 -8.67 4.45
C ASP A 24 -9.60 -8.54 5.24
N SER A 25 -8.46 -8.52 4.57
CA SER A 25 -7.17 -8.29 5.21
C SER A 25 -7.12 -6.90 5.87
N HIS A 26 -6.58 -6.85 7.08
CA HIS A 26 -6.23 -5.59 7.75
C HIS A 26 -4.83 -5.10 7.40
N TYR A 27 -4.12 -5.79 6.51
CA TYR A 27 -2.77 -5.50 6.09
C TYR A 27 -2.70 -5.33 4.58
N CYS A 28 -1.89 -4.37 4.12
CA CYS A 28 -1.69 -4.16 2.69
C CYS A 28 -0.78 -5.23 2.08
N TYR A 29 -0.79 -5.34 0.74
CA TYR A 29 0.08 -6.25 -0.03
C TYR A 29 1.53 -6.21 0.48
N TYR A 30 2.09 -5.02 0.65
CA TYR A 30 3.45 -4.81 1.16
C TYR A 30 3.69 -5.27 2.61
N CYS A 31 2.66 -5.24 3.47
CA CYS A 31 2.78 -5.63 4.87
C CYS A 31 2.38 -7.08 5.13
N GLY A 32 1.52 -7.66 4.28
CA GLY A 32 1.12 -9.06 4.37
C GLY A 32 2.18 -10.01 3.85
N GLU A 33 2.99 -9.60 2.88
CA GLU A 33 4.09 -10.40 2.34
C GLU A 33 5.43 -10.21 3.10
N LYS A 34 5.42 -9.57 4.27
CA LYS A 34 6.65 -9.17 4.98
C LYS A 34 7.52 -10.33 5.48
N GLU A 35 7.12 -11.58 5.27
CA GLU A 35 7.91 -12.75 5.61
C GLU A 35 8.90 -13.18 4.50
N ALA A 36 8.86 -12.60 3.29
CA ALA A 36 9.65 -13.10 2.16
C ALA A 36 10.72 -12.15 1.58
N TYR A 37 10.83 -10.90 2.06
CA TYR A 37 11.69 -9.89 1.43
C TYR A 37 12.93 -9.56 2.23
N SER A 38 14.07 -9.53 1.55
CA SER A 38 15.34 -9.05 2.10
C SER A 38 15.28 -7.55 2.42
N LYS A 39 16.22 -7.06 3.24
CA LYS A 39 16.26 -5.66 3.67
C LYS A 39 16.42 -4.69 2.49
N GLU A 40 17.12 -5.10 1.44
CA GLU A 40 17.22 -4.34 0.18
C GLU A 40 15.87 -4.27 -0.55
N GLU A 41 15.16 -5.39 -0.71
CA GLU A 41 13.86 -5.41 -1.40
C GLU A 41 12.79 -4.59 -0.68
N ILE A 42 12.85 -4.51 0.65
CA ILE A 42 11.99 -3.63 1.44
C ILE A 42 12.28 -2.16 1.12
N TYR A 43 13.54 -1.77 0.90
CA TYR A 43 13.91 -0.38 0.61
C TYR A 43 13.42 0.06 -0.77
N GLU A 44 13.61 -0.78 -1.79
CA GLU A 44 13.14 -0.52 -3.16
C GLU A 44 11.62 -0.41 -3.22
N LYS A 45 10.91 -1.38 -2.62
CA LYS A 45 9.43 -1.33 -2.54
C LYS A 45 8.93 -0.10 -1.77
N ASN A 46 9.66 0.38 -0.77
CA ASN A 46 9.31 1.61 -0.05
C ASN A 46 9.51 2.88 -0.91
N MET A 47 10.51 2.92 -1.80
CA MET A 47 10.70 4.04 -2.72
C MET A 47 9.59 4.10 -3.78
N GLU A 48 9.22 2.95 -4.36
CA GLU A 48 8.08 2.86 -5.28
C GLU A 48 6.77 3.28 -4.61
N LYS A 49 6.60 2.92 -3.34
CA LYS A 49 5.48 3.31 -2.49
C LYS A 49 5.36 4.83 -2.37
N GLU A 50 6.44 5.55 -2.08
CA GLU A 50 6.40 7.02 -2.00
C GLU A 50 5.98 7.68 -3.32
N GLU A 51 6.44 7.15 -4.45
CA GLU A 51 6.08 7.69 -5.76
C GLU A 51 4.60 7.47 -6.10
N TYR A 52 4.05 6.29 -5.78
CA TYR A 52 2.62 6.01 -5.91
C TYR A 52 1.76 7.03 -5.12
N TYR A 53 2.13 7.35 -3.88
CA TYR A 53 1.40 8.33 -3.08
C TYR A 53 1.47 9.75 -3.65
N LYS A 54 2.63 10.17 -4.17
CA LYS A 54 2.75 11.47 -4.86
C LYS A 54 1.82 11.55 -6.07
N LYS A 55 1.70 10.45 -6.84
CA LYS A 55 0.78 10.35 -7.98
C LYS A 55 -0.69 10.36 -7.55
N LYS A 56 -1.07 9.59 -6.52
CA LYS A 56 -2.44 9.53 -6.00
C LYS A 56 -2.89 10.86 -5.38
N ALA A 57 -2.02 11.53 -4.62
CA ALA A 57 -2.29 12.86 -4.08
C ALA A 57 -2.50 13.92 -5.17
N LYS A 58 -1.73 13.86 -6.27
CA LYS A 58 -1.96 14.70 -7.46
C LYS A 58 -3.32 14.41 -8.10
N LYS A 59 -3.69 13.14 -8.29
CA LYS A 59 -5.01 12.75 -8.82
C LYS A 59 -6.18 13.23 -7.94
N LYS A 60 -6.04 13.18 -6.60
CA LYS A 60 -7.08 13.65 -5.66
C LYS A 60 -7.25 15.18 -5.71
N LYS A 61 -6.18 15.94 -6.02
CA LYS A 61 -6.25 17.40 -6.25
C LYS A 61 -6.83 17.78 -7.62
N LEU A 62 -6.73 16.93 -8.63
CA LEU A 62 -7.26 17.19 -9.98
C LEU A 62 -8.77 16.90 -10.11
N LYS A 63 -9.35 16.15 -9.16
CA LYS A 63 -10.78 15.82 -9.09
C LYS A 63 -11.61 16.81 -8.25
N LYS A 64 -11.01 17.93 -7.81
CA LYS A 64 -11.63 18.95 -6.97
C LYS A 64 -11.69 20.27 -7.74
#